data_AF-A0A430L711-F1
#
_entry.id   AF-A0A430L711-F1
#
_cell.length_a   1.000
_cell.length_b   1.000
_cell.length_c   1.000
_cell.angle_alpha   90.00
_cell.angle_beta   90.00
_cell.angle_gamma   90.00
#
_symmetry.space_group_name_H-M   'P 1'
#
loop_
_entity.id
_entity.type
_entity.pdbx_description
1 polymer ?
#
loop_
_entity_poly.entity_id
_entity_poly.type
_entity_poly.pdbx_seq_one_letter_code
_entity_poly.pdbx_strand_id
1 'polypeptide(L)'
;MEVALTFGSLGDIIQLCQLAVQLSRAIGVGCGAVGESTKEYQELRYDLGLFVIATYEKHELNPYLEGLDAVSKSVVDQTTSLIQDALNHLQSRYRNSLHPEGSGNKLKDTYKKLEWSMRETERIRCLREKLQESMQRLSLLGSLAVRKSVRVDNATLLARVAEVKDLVSKSCSSQQEILDLMQQQRRASEEQAQKLDEVNQQLVKHDASSRSVLALAREALGAIVQVKELLVQVSQDVINVQVVFNSMWLRSLNPTNELPVIIEDVLGRHVPIPPQWVDSLDWETLYTLLCCHFKGQNGHEMVMKRQYALEESTSGRDLDPNRPLHFCLRRGMKINMAMRFQTTEPLSDACPSCMTEIDAPEGVTTHCPIVACGSAGNKPL
;
A
#
# COMPACT_ATOMS: atom_id res chain seq x y z
N MET A 1 -7.75 -61.44 -20.76
CA MET A 1 -7.03 -62.72 -20.68
C MET A 1 -8.12 -63.76 -20.47
N GLU A 2 -8.61 -64.36 -21.55
CA GLU A 2 -9.72 -65.32 -21.51
C GLU A 2 -9.18 -66.61 -20.91
N VAL A 3 -9.65 -66.97 -19.71
CA VAL A 3 -9.23 -68.20 -19.07
C VAL A 3 -10.33 -69.22 -19.26
N ALA A 4 -9.98 -70.32 -19.93
CA ALA A 4 -10.89 -71.41 -20.22
C ALA A 4 -11.10 -72.26 -18.96
N LEU A 5 -12.34 -72.37 -18.51
CA LEU A 5 -12.77 -73.49 -17.67
C LEU A 5 -12.64 -74.78 -18.47
N THR A 6 -11.88 -75.70 -17.91
CA THR A 6 -11.88 -77.11 -18.25
C THR A 6 -12.58 -77.82 -17.11
N PHE A 7 -13.60 -78.64 -17.37
CA PHE A 7 -14.14 -79.50 -16.32
C PHE A 7 -13.14 -80.64 -16.11
N GLY A 8 -12.27 -80.48 -15.10
CA GLY A 8 -11.07 -81.30 -14.91
C GLY A 8 -9.78 -80.54 -15.25
N SER A 9 -8.64 -81.02 -14.78
CA SER A 9 -7.35 -80.44 -15.15
C SER A 9 -7.05 -80.68 -16.64
N LEU A 10 -6.18 -79.87 -17.24
CA LEU A 10 -5.67 -80.13 -18.59
C LEU A 10 -5.10 -81.55 -18.73
N GLY A 11 -4.48 -82.09 -17.66
CA GLY A 11 -4.00 -83.46 -17.60
C GLY A 11 -5.13 -84.49 -17.67
N ASP A 12 -6.24 -84.25 -16.97
CA ASP A 12 -7.42 -85.13 -16.95
C ASP A 12 -8.08 -85.18 -18.34
N ILE A 13 -8.16 -84.04 -19.05
CA ILE A 13 -8.67 -83.97 -20.43
C ILE A 13 -7.77 -84.74 -21.39
N ILE A 14 -6.44 -84.60 -21.26
CA ILE A 14 -5.49 -85.35 -22.10
C ILE A 14 -5.63 -86.85 -21.82
N GLN A 15 -5.76 -87.26 -20.56
CA GLN A 15 -5.98 -88.65 -20.17
C GLN A 15 -7.30 -89.17 -20.74
N LEU A 16 -8.39 -88.41 -20.63
CA LEU A 16 -9.70 -88.75 -21.20
C LEU A 16 -9.61 -88.92 -22.72
N CYS A 17 -8.93 -88.00 -23.43
CA CYS A 17 -8.69 -88.11 -24.87
C CYS A 17 -7.93 -89.38 -25.23
N GLN A 18 -6.86 -89.70 -24.48
CA GLN A 18 -6.07 -90.91 -24.68
C GLN A 18 -6.90 -92.17 -24.46
N LEU A 19 -7.71 -92.21 -23.41
CA LEU A 19 -8.59 -93.33 -23.11
C LEU A 19 -9.69 -93.49 -24.15
N ALA A 20 -10.30 -92.40 -24.61
CA ALA A 20 -11.29 -92.43 -25.69
C ALA A 20 -10.69 -92.96 -27.00
N VAL A 21 -9.46 -92.57 -27.34
CA VAL A 21 -8.73 -93.08 -28.52
C VAL A 21 -8.37 -94.55 -28.36
N GLN A 22 -7.88 -94.97 -27.19
CA GLN A 22 -7.54 -96.37 -26.92
C GLN A 22 -8.78 -97.27 -26.95
N LEU A 23 -9.89 -96.82 -26.37
CA LEU A 23 -11.17 -97.52 -26.40
C LEU A 23 -11.70 -97.63 -27.83
N SER A 24 -11.67 -96.52 -28.58
CA SER A 24 -12.08 -96.51 -30.00
C SER A 24 -11.24 -97.48 -30.86
N ARG A 25 -9.94 -97.61 -30.58
CA ARG A 25 -9.05 -98.55 -31.29
C ARG A 25 -9.30 -100.00 -30.87
N ALA A 26 -9.43 -100.28 -29.58
CA ALA A 26 -9.71 -101.62 -29.07
C ALA A 26 -11.02 -102.17 -29.63
N ILE A 27 -12.00 -101.29 -29.80
CA ILE A 27 -13.29 -101.58 -30.42
C ILE A 27 -13.17 -101.75 -31.95
N GLY A 28 -12.47 -100.84 -32.64
CA GLY A 28 -12.34 -100.87 -34.11
C GLY A 28 -11.59 -102.10 -34.64
N VAL A 29 -10.63 -102.62 -33.87
CA VAL A 29 -9.88 -103.84 -34.17
C VAL A 29 -10.77 -105.09 -34.05
N GLY A 30 -11.78 -105.07 -33.18
CA GLY A 30 -12.75 -106.17 -33.04
C GLY A 30 -13.75 -106.30 -34.18
N CYS A 31 -14.17 -105.17 -34.77
CA CYS A 31 -15.24 -105.12 -35.76
C CYS A 31 -14.79 -105.34 -37.22
N GLY A 32 -13.50 -105.15 -37.55
CA GLY A 32 -12.99 -105.35 -38.92
C GLY A 32 -13.16 -106.78 -39.47
N ALA A 33 -13.55 -107.74 -38.63
CA ALA A 33 -13.68 -109.15 -38.98
C ALA A 33 -15.13 -109.70 -38.96
N VAL A 34 -16.15 -108.87 -38.69
CA VAL A 34 -17.58 -109.25 -38.73
C VAL A 34 -18.38 -108.13 -39.41
N GLY A 35 -18.82 -108.36 -40.65
CA GLY A 35 -19.27 -107.35 -41.61
C GLY A 35 -20.57 -106.58 -41.32
N GLU A 36 -21.14 -106.62 -40.11
CA GLU A 36 -22.45 -105.99 -39.83
C GLU A 36 -22.60 -105.38 -38.41
N SER A 37 -21.51 -104.95 -37.76
CA SER A 37 -21.57 -104.34 -36.41
C SER A 37 -21.15 -102.88 -36.40
N THR A 38 -21.93 -102.01 -37.05
CA THR A 38 -21.48 -100.67 -37.44
C THR A 38 -22.22 -99.49 -36.80
N LYS A 39 -23.38 -99.64 -36.15
CA LYS A 39 -24.16 -98.47 -35.68
C LYS A 39 -23.86 -98.06 -34.23
N GLU A 40 -24.02 -98.97 -33.27
CA GLU A 40 -23.87 -98.69 -31.83
C GLU A 40 -22.44 -98.23 -31.47
N TYR A 41 -21.46 -98.72 -32.23
CA TYR A 41 -20.05 -98.38 -32.09
C TYR A 41 -19.69 -97.01 -32.67
N GLN A 42 -20.29 -96.64 -33.81
CA GLN A 42 -20.17 -95.29 -34.36
C GLN A 42 -20.82 -94.28 -33.43
N GLU A 43 -21.97 -94.64 -32.85
CA GLU A 43 -22.67 -93.84 -31.86
C GLU A 43 -21.88 -93.71 -30.55
N LEU A 44 -21.24 -94.77 -30.04
CA LEU A 44 -20.35 -94.67 -28.88
C LEU A 44 -19.15 -93.74 -29.16
N ARG A 45 -18.55 -93.84 -30.35
CA ARG A 45 -17.43 -92.97 -30.74
C ARG A 45 -17.87 -91.51 -30.85
N TYR A 46 -19.09 -91.27 -31.33
CA TYR A 46 -19.69 -89.94 -31.38
C TYR A 46 -19.94 -89.40 -29.96
N ASP A 47 -20.54 -90.19 -29.07
CA ASP A 47 -20.83 -89.79 -27.69
C ASP A 47 -19.56 -89.57 -26.85
N LEU A 48 -18.50 -90.35 -27.08
CA LEU A 48 -17.17 -90.10 -26.50
C LEU A 48 -16.58 -88.77 -26.99
N GLY A 49 -16.73 -88.46 -28.28
CA GLY A 49 -16.28 -87.18 -28.84
C GLY A 49 -17.05 -85.99 -28.24
N LEU A 50 -18.37 -86.12 -28.12
CA LEU A 50 -19.22 -85.11 -27.49
C LEU A 50 -18.90 -84.91 -26.00
N PHE A 51 -18.63 -85.98 -25.26
CA PHE A 51 -18.24 -85.90 -23.86
C PHE A 51 -16.91 -85.15 -23.69
N VAL A 52 -15.91 -85.45 -24.52
CA VAL A 52 -14.63 -84.72 -24.53
C VAL A 52 -14.85 -83.23 -24.84
N ILE A 53 -15.71 -82.90 -25.80
CA ILE A 53 -16.06 -81.51 -26.12
C ILE A 53 -16.75 -80.83 -24.94
N ALA A 54 -17.69 -81.50 -24.27
CA ALA A 54 -18.40 -80.97 -23.10
C ALA A 54 -17.45 -80.70 -21.92
N THR A 55 -16.38 -81.48 -21.76
CA THR A 55 -15.33 -81.20 -20.75
C THR A 55 -14.42 -80.02 -21.12
N TYR A 56 -14.36 -79.66 -22.40
CA TYR A 56 -13.54 -78.57 -22.94
C TYR A 56 -14.31 -77.25 -23.14
N GLU A 57 -15.64 -77.26 -22.98
CA GLU A 57 -16.48 -76.10 -23.31
C GLU A 57 -16.08 -74.87 -22.48
N LYS A 58 -15.56 -73.85 -23.17
CA LYS A 58 -14.98 -72.64 -22.57
C LYS A 58 -16.02 -71.88 -21.74
N HIS A 59 -15.82 -71.83 -20.42
CA HIS A 59 -16.55 -70.92 -19.54
C HIS A 59 -15.58 -69.92 -18.89
N GLU A 60 -16.04 -68.68 -18.69
CA GLU A 60 -15.24 -67.62 -18.06
C GLU A 60 -14.96 -67.94 -16.58
N LEU A 61 -13.69 -67.83 -16.19
CA LEU A 61 -13.27 -68.06 -14.79
C LEU A 61 -13.97 -67.10 -13.84
N ASN A 62 -14.70 -67.66 -12.87
CA ASN A 62 -15.24 -66.92 -11.75
C ASN A 62 -14.90 -67.63 -10.42
N PRO A 63 -14.17 -66.98 -9.48
CA PRO A 63 -13.76 -67.57 -8.19
C PRO A 63 -14.94 -67.98 -7.28
N TYR A 64 -16.18 -67.57 -7.58
CA TYR A 64 -17.38 -67.96 -6.83
C TYR A 64 -17.97 -69.34 -7.23
N LEU A 65 -17.26 -70.10 -8.08
CA LEU A 65 -17.67 -71.39 -8.64
C LEU A 65 -16.95 -72.62 -8.06
N GLU A 66 -16.16 -72.46 -6.99
CA GLU A 66 -15.36 -73.53 -6.39
C GLU A 66 -16.18 -74.80 -6.06
N GLY A 67 -17.44 -74.63 -5.62
CA GLY A 67 -18.35 -75.76 -5.38
C GLY A 67 -18.92 -76.42 -6.66
N LEU A 68 -19.03 -75.69 -7.77
CA LEU A 68 -19.42 -76.27 -9.06
C LEU A 68 -18.25 -77.02 -9.70
N ASP A 69 -17.03 -76.50 -9.54
CA ASP A 69 -15.82 -77.13 -10.05
C ASP A 69 -15.59 -78.52 -9.42
N ALA A 70 -15.77 -78.64 -8.10
CA ALA A 70 -15.69 -79.92 -7.40
C ALA A 70 -16.72 -80.95 -7.89
N VAL A 71 -17.96 -80.53 -8.15
CA VAL A 71 -19.03 -81.41 -8.66
C VAL A 71 -18.74 -81.82 -10.10
N SER A 72 -18.34 -80.89 -10.96
CA SER A 72 -17.97 -81.19 -12.34
C SER A 72 -16.77 -82.13 -12.43
N LYS A 73 -15.74 -81.92 -11.60
CA LYS A 73 -14.58 -82.81 -11.50
C LYS A 73 -15.00 -84.23 -11.10
N SER A 74 -15.89 -84.36 -10.11
CA SER A 74 -16.43 -85.66 -9.72
C SER A 74 -17.19 -86.36 -10.86
N VAL A 75 -17.90 -85.62 -11.71
CA VAL A 75 -18.56 -86.21 -12.89
C VAL A 75 -17.53 -86.71 -13.89
N VAL A 76 -16.50 -85.90 -14.19
CA VAL A 76 -15.42 -86.28 -15.11
C VAL A 76 -14.63 -87.49 -14.61
N ASP A 77 -14.29 -87.53 -13.33
CA ASP A 77 -13.54 -88.64 -12.71
C ASP A 77 -14.35 -89.95 -12.78
N GLN A 78 -15.65 -89.90 -12.47
CA GLN A 78 -16.54 -91.07 -12.55
C GLN A 78 -16.69 -91.59 -13.98
N THR A 79 -16.83 -90.70 -14.97
CA THR A 79 -16.93 -91.12 -16.37
C THR A 79 -15.59 -91.67 -16.88
N THR A 80 -14.47 -91.09 -16.44
CA THR A 80 -13.12 -91.56 -16.78
C THR A 80 -12.87 -92.98 -16.24
N SER A 81 -13.27 -93.27 -15.00
CA SER A 81 -13.16 -94.62 -14.45
C SER A 81 -14.02 -95.63 -15.21
N LEU A 82 -15.23 -95.26 -15.64
CA LEU A 82 -16.10 -96.13 -16.43
C LEU A 82 -15.48 -96.46 -17.81
N ILE A 83 -14.87 -95.48 -18.47
CA ILE A 83 -14.15 -95.68 -19.75
C ILE A 83 -12.94 -96.60 -19.54
N GLN A 84 -12.19 -96.38 -18.46
CA GLN A 84 -11.00 -97.18 -18.12
C GLN A 84 -11.38 -98.64 -17.81
N ASP A 85 -12.45 -98.88 -17.06
CA ASP A 85 -12.93 -100.22 -16.71
C ASP A 85 -13.39 -100.98 -17.95
N ALA A 86 -14.12 -100.31 -18.86
CA ALA A 86 -14.50 -100.86 -20.15
C ALA A 86 -13.27 -101.23 -20.99
N LEU A 87 -12.28 -100.33 -21.07
CA LEU A 87 -11.04 -100.57 -21.79
C LEU A 87 -10.25 -101.77 -21.22
N ASN A 88 -10.10 -101.83 -19.90
CA ASN A 88 -9.40 -102.92 -19.21
C ASN A 88 -10.08 -104.27 -19.45
N HIS A 89 -11.42 -104.30 -19.40
CA HIS A 89 -12.19 -105.50 -19.71
C HIS A 89 -11.95 -105.97 -21.15
N LEU A 90 -12.02 -105.05 -22.11
CA LEU A 90 -11.83 -105.35 -23.54
C LEU A 90 -10.42 -105.86 -23.82
N GLN A 91 -9.40 -105.22 -23.24
CA GLN A 91 -8.01 -105.63 -23.38
C GLN A 91 -7.75 -106.99 -22.71
N SER A 92 -8.23 -107.22 -21.50
CA SER A 92 -8.01 -108.50 -20.80
C SER A 92 -8.63 -109.68 -21.55
N ARG A 93 -9.85 -109.50 -22.08
CA ARG A 93 -10.64 -110.61 -22.60
C ARG A 93 -10.39 -110.91 -24.08
N TYR A 94 -10.04 -109.90 -24.87
CA TYR A 94 -10.04 -110.01 -26.33
C TYR A 94 -8.74 -109.62 -27.03
N ARG A 95 -7.72 -109.12 -26.31
CA ARG A 95 -6.43 -108.69 -26.89
C ARG A 95 -5.76 -109.74 -27.77
N ASN A 96 -5.81 -111.02 -27.38
CA ASN A 96 -5.18 -112.10 -28.15
C ASN A 96 -6.08 -112.66 -29.26
N SER A 97 -7.40 -112.46 -29.19
CA SER A 97 -8.38 -113.00 -30.15
C SER A 97 -8.79 -111.99 -31.23
N LEU A 98 -8.49 -110.71 -31.04
CA LEU A 98 -8.80 -109.64 -31.99
C LEU A 98 -7.57 -109.06 -32.68
N HIS A 99 -6.36 -109.54 -32.38
CA HIS A 99 -5.17 -109.16 -33.13
C HIS A 99 -5.34 -109.56 -34.62
N PRO A 100 -4.88 -108.77 -35.60
CA PRO A 100 -5.01 -109.10 -37.02
C PRO A 100 -4.39 -110.46 -37.42
N GLU A 101 -3.50 -111.00 -36.59
CA GLU A 101 -2.87 -112.33 -36.77
C GLU A 101 -3.65 -113.48 -36.08
N GLY A 102 -4.71 -113.19 -35.32
CA GLY A 102 -5.55 -114.15 -34.59
C GLY A 102 -4.89 -114.74 -33.35
N SER A 103 -5.63 -115.57 -32.59
CA SER A 103 -5.08 -116.26 -31.41
C SER A 103 -4.36 -117.58 -31.74
N GLY A 104 -4.24 -117.90 -33.04
CA GLY A 104 -3.78 -119.19 -33.55
C GLY A 104 -4.85 -120.29 -33.56
N ASN A 105 -6.02 -120.09 -32.95
CA ASN A 105 -7.12 -121.07 -32.89
C ASN A 105 -8.42 -120.53 -33.50
N LYS A 106 -8.69 -120.90 -34.76
CA LYS A 106 -9.81 -120.36 -35.56
C LYS A 106 -11.20 -120.59 -34.94
N LEU A 107 -11.42 -121.69 -34.21
CA LEU A 107 -12.72 -121.99 -33.56
C LEU A 107 -12.93 -121.14 -32.30
N LYS A 108 -11.85 -120.89 -31.55
CA LYS A 108 -11.86 -119.97 -30.42
C LYS A 108 -12.14 -118.54 -30.89
N ASP A 109 -11.57 -118.17 -32.03
CA ASP A 109 -11.76 -116.84 -32.62
C ASP A 109 -13.19 -116.64 -33.15
N THR A 110 -13.82 -117.63 -33.77
CA THR A 110 -15.24 -117.53 -34.18
C THR A 110 -16.21 -117.51 -33.01
N TYR A 111 -15.98 -118.32 -31.97
CA TYR A 111 -16.77 -118.26 -30.73
C TYR A 111 -16.65 -116.90 -30.03
N LYS A 112 -15.41 -116.37 -29.93
CA LYS A 112 -15.15 -115.05 -29.33
C LYS A 112 -15.77 -113.90 -30.13
N LYS A 113 -15.83 -114.02 -31.46
CA LYS A 113 -16.55 -113.06 -32.32
C LYS A 113 -18.05 -113.06 -32.09
N LEU A 114 -18.66 -114.23 -31.86
CA LEU A 114 -20.10 -114.36 -31.58
C LEU A 114 -20.44 -113.93 -30.14
N GLU A 115 -19.54 -114.18 -29.19
CA GLU A 115 -19.62 -113.64 -27.82
C GLU A 115 -19.48 -112.11 -27.79
N TRP A 116 -18.57 -111.56 -28.60
CA TRP A 116 -18.38 -110.11 -28.78
C TRP A 116 -19.64 -109.44 -29.33
N SER A 117 -20.28 -110.01 -30.36
CA SER A 117 -21.47 -109.41 -30.98
C SER A 117 -22.71 -109.40 -30.09
N MET A 118 -22.88 -110.37 -29.18
CA MET A 118 -24.03 -110.42 -28.28
C MET A 118 -23.80 -109.76 -26.91
N ARG A 119 -22.63 -110.00 -26.27
CA ARG A 119 -22.42 -109.61 -24.86
C ARG A 119 -21.75 -108.24 -24.70
N GLU A 120 -20.92 -107.84 -25.66
CA GLU A 120 -20.22 -106.56 -25.59
C GLU A 120 -21.10 -105.40 -26.06
N THR A 121 -22.02 -105.65 -27.00
CA THR A 121 -23.03 -104.69 -27.47
C THR A 121 -23.87 -104.12 -26.32
N GLU A 122 -24.27 -104.95 -25.35
CA GLU A 122 -25.04 -104.51 -24.18
C GLU A 122 -24.23 -103.62 -23.22
N ARG A 123 -22.94 -103.91 -23.04
CA ARG A 123 -22.05 -103.10 -22.21
C ARG A 123 -21.74 -101.76 -22.84
N ILE A 124 -21.60 -101.74 -24.16
CA ILE A 124 -21.40 -100.52 -24.94
C ILE A 124 -22.63 -99.63 -24.87
N ARG A 125 -23.83 -100.22 -24.94
CA ARG A 125 -25.10 -99.50 -24.73
C ARG A 125 -25.17 -98.88 -23.34
N CYS A 126 -24.85 -99.63 -22.29
CA CYS A 126 -24.81 -99.12 -20.91
C CYS A 126 -23.77 -98.00 -20.71
N LEU A 127 -22.56 -98.16 -21.27
CA LEU A 127 -21.52 -97.13 -21.24
C LEU A 127 -21.99 -95.85 -21.94
N ARG A 128 -22.68 -95.98 -23.07
CA ARG A 128 -23.24 -94.87 -23.84
C ARG A 128 -24.30 -94.10 -23.05
N GLU A 129 -25.24 -94.80 -22.41
CA GLU A 129 -26.27 -94.17 -21.56
C GLU A 129 -25.61 -93.37 -20.41
N LYS A 130 -24.55 -93.91 -19.80
CA LYS A 130 -23.80 -93.22 -18.74
C LYS A 130 -23.00 -92.02 -19.24
N LEU A 131 -22.44 -92.08 -20.45
CA LEU A 131 -21.78 -90.95 -21.10
C LEU A 131 -22.77 -89.80 -21.37
N GLN A 132 -23.94 -90.14 -21.92
CA GLN A 132 -25.00 -89.17 -22.18
C GLN A 132 -25.54 -88.54 -20.89
N GLU A 133 -25.75 -89.33 -19.83
CA GLU A 133 -26.13 -88.84 -18.50
C GLU A 133 -25.09 -87.86 -17.94
N SER A 134 -23.80 -88.20 -18.08
CA SER A 134 -22.69 -87.35 -17.61
C SER A 134 -22.60 -86.04 -18.39
N MET A 135 -22.81 -86.09 -19.71
CA MET A 135 -22.85 -84.91 -20.57
C MET A 135 -23.99 -83.95 -20.20
N GLN A 136 -25.19 -84.48 -19.93
CA GLN A 136 -26.34 -83.68 -19.48
C GLN A 136 -26.07 -82.99 -18.14
N ARG A 137 -25.42 -83.70 -17.20
CA ARG A 137 -25.03 -83.14 -15.90
C ARG A 137 -24.04 -81.98 -16.06
N LEU A 138 -23.01 -82.14 -16.91
CA LEU A 138 -22.04 -81.08 -17.19
C LEU A 138 -22.69 -79.85 -17.85
N SER A 139 -23.61 -80.07 -18.81
CA SER A 139 -24.34 -78.97 -19.46
C SER A 139 -25.21 -78.17 -18.48
N LEU A 140 -25.90 -78.84 -17.56
CA LEU A 140 -26.67 -78.18 -16.51
C LEU A 140 -25.77 -77.35 -15.59
N LEU A 141 -24.62 -77.90 -15.18
CA LEU A 141 -23.65 -77.19 -14.35
C LEU A 141 -23.09 -75.95 -15.06
N GLY A 142 -22.80 -76.04 -16.36
CA GLY A 142 -22.40 -74.89 -17.18
C GLY A 142 -23.45 -73.78 -17.16
N SER A 143 -24.73 -74.12 -17.38
CA SER A 143 -25.81 -73.12 -17.35
C SER A 143 -25.98 -72.42 -15.98
N LEU A 144 -25.78 -73.15 -14.88
CA LEU A 144 -25.83 -72.61 -13.52
C LEU A 144 -24.64 -71.69 -13.24
N ALA A 145 -23.45 -72.05 -13.71
CA ALA A 145 -22.25 -71.23 -13.59
C ALA A 145 -22.42 -69.87 -14.28
N VAL A 146 -22.88 -69.87 -15.53
CA VAL A 146 -23.16 -68.65 -16.31
C VAL A 146 -24.16 -67.75 -15.58
N ARG A 147 -25.27 -68.32 -15.10
CA ARG A 147 -26.31 -67.56 -14.40
C ARG A 147 -25.81 -66.94 -13.09
N LYS A 148 -24.95 -67.65 -12.34
CA LYS A 148 -24.38 -67.15 -11.09
C LYS A 148 -23.38 -66.03 -11.36
N SER A 149 -22.56 -66.14 -12.40
CA SER A 149 -21.59 -65.10 -12.78
C SER A 149 -22.29 -63.78 -13.11
N VAL A 150 -23.27 -63.81 -14.02
CA VAL A 150 -24.01 -62.61 -14.45
C VAL A 150 -24.67 -61.88 -13.27
N ARG A 151 -25.14 -62.60 -12.25
CA ARG A 151 -25.72 -61.97 -11.05
C ARG A 151 -24.70 -61.24 -10.20
N VAL A 152 -23.51 -61.82 -10.02
CA VAL A 152 -22.43 -61.21 -9.22
C VAL A 152 -21.88 -59.97 -9.92
N ASP A 153 -21.72 -60.02 -11.24
CA ASP A 153 -21.25 -58.88 -12.04
C ASP A 153 -22.24 -57.71 -11.97
N ASN A 154 -23.55 -58.00 -12.11
CA ASN A 154 -24.60 -56.99 -11.97
C ASN A 154 -24.65 -56.37 -10.58
N ALA A 155 -24.52 -57.16 -9.51
CA ALA A 155 -24.49 -56.63 -8.15
C ALA A 155 -23.29 -55.72 -7.91
N THR A 156 -22.12 -56.09 -8.43
CA THR A 156 -20.89 -55.30 -8.34
C THR A 156 -21.01 -53.99 -9.12
N LEU A 157 -21.59 -54.04 -10.33
CA LEU A 157 -21.85 -52.84 -11.13
C LEU A 157 -22.82 -51.88 -10.43
N LEU A 158 -23.91 -52.38 -9.87
CA LEU A 158 -24.87 -51.56 -9.13
C LEU A 158 -24.22 -50.88 -7.91
N ALA A 159 -23.37 -51.59 -7.17
CA ALA A 159 -22.63 -51.02 -6.05
C ALA A 159 -21.70 -49.87 -6.50
N ARG A 160 -20.96 -50.07 -7.60
CA ARG A 160 -20.09 -49.02 -8.17
C ARG A 160 -20.88 -47.80 -8.66
N VAL A 161 -22.04 -48.02 -9.30
CA VAL A 161 -22.91 -46.93 -9.75
C VAL A 161 -23.44 -46.12 -8.56
N ALA A 162 -23.83 -46.80 -7.48
CA ALA A 162 -24.29 -46.12 -6.25
C ALA A 162 -23.17 -45.27 -5.61
N GLU A 163 -21.94 -45.78 -5.56
CA GLU A 163 -20.78 -45.06 -5.04
C GLU A 163 -20.45 -43.82 -5.88
N VAL A 164 -20.43 -43.96 -7.21
CA VAL A 164 -20.20 -42.82 -8.12
C VAL A 164 -21.30 -41.77 -7.96
N LYS A 165 -22.56 -42.18 -7.80
CA LYS A 165 -23.68 -41.26 -7.58
C LYS A 165 -23.50 -40.47 -6.27
N ASP A 166 -23.08 -41.12 -5.19
CA ASP A 166 -22.80 -40.46 -3.91
C ASP A 166 -21.66 -39.43 -4.05
N LEU A 167 -20.55 -39.83 -4.67
CA LEU A 167 -19.41 -38.94 -4.93
C LEU A 167 -19.79 -37.71 -5.78
N VAL A 168 -20.57 -37.91 -6.84
CA VAL A 168 -21.05 -36.82 -7.70
C VAL A 168 -21.95 -35.88 -6.90
N SER A 169 -22.85 -36.41 -6.06
CA SER A 169 -23.74 -35.59 -5.24
C SER A 169 -22.97 -34.71 -4.25
N LYS A 170 -21.95 -35.27 -3.59
CA LYS A 170 -21.05 -34.55 -2.68
C LYS A 170 -20.25 -33.46 -3.41
N SER A 171 -19.73 -33.78 -4.60
CA SER A 171 -19.00 -32.82 -5.43
C SER A 171 -19.90 -31.65 -5.85
N CYS A 172 -21.13 -31.93 -6.30
CA CYS A 172 -22.09 -30.89 -6.65
C CYS A 172 -22.45 -30.01 -5.45
N SER A 173 -22.68 -30.57 -4.26
CA SER A 173 -22.94 -29.75 -3.06
C SER A 173 -21.76 -28.84 -2.72
N SER A 174 -20.53 -29.35 -2.75
CA SER A 174 -19.35 -28.52 -2.47
C SER A 174 -19.14 -27.42 -3.54
N GLN A 175 -19.42 -27.70 -4.81
CA GLN A 175 -19.38 -26.68 -5.86
C GLN A 175 -20.44 -25.60 -5.66
N GLN A 176 -21.65 -25.98 -5.22
CA GLN A 176 -22.72 -25.04 -4.93
C GLN A 176 -22.33 -24.09 -3.79
N GLU A 177 -21.75 -24.61 -2.71
CA GLU A 177 -21.26 -23.80 -1.58
C GLU A 177 -20.18 -22.78 -2.02
N ILE A 178 -19.27 -23.19 -2.91
CA ILE A 178 -18.24 -22.29 -3.46
C ILE A 178 -18.88 -21.18 -4.31
N LEU A 179 -19.89 -21.51 -5.11
CA LEU A 179 -20.60 -20.52 -5.92
C LEU A 179 -21.35 -19.52 -5.06
N ASP A 180 -22.02 -19.97 -3.99
CA ASP A 180 -22.71 -19.09 -3.05
C ASP A 180 -21.73 -18.15 -2.34
N LEU A 181 -20.57 -18.66 -1.91
CA LEU A 181 -19.51 -17.85 -1.32
C LEU A 181 -18.98 -16.79 -2.30
N MET A 182 -18.72 -17.18 -3.56
CA MET A 182 -18.28 -16.27 -4.62
C MET A 182 -19.31 -15.17 -4.91
N GLN A 183 -20.60 -15.52 -4.93
CA GLN A 183 -21.68 -14.54 -5.11
C GLN A 183 -21.75 -13.57 -3.93
N GLN A 184 -21.62 -14.06 -2.69
CA GLN A 184 -21.62 -13.22 -1.50
C GLN A 184 -20.43 -12.24 -1.50
N GLN A 185 -19.24 -12.72 -1.87
CA GLN A 185 -18.05 -11.89 -2.01
C GLN A 185 -18.22 -10.82 -3.10
N ARG A 186 -18.84 -11.17 -4.23
CA ARG A 186 -19.14 -10.20 -5.30
C ARG A 186 -20.06 -9.10 -4.79
N ARG A 187 -21.17 -9.45 -4.11
CA ARG A 187 -22.10 -8.45 -3.55
C ARG A 187 -21.41 -7.51 -2.56
N ALA A 188 -20.59 -8.06 -1.66
CA ALA A 188 -19.83 -7.25 -0.71
C ALA A 188 -18.84 -6.30 -1.42
N SER A 189 -18.20 -6.76 -2.50
CA SER A 189 -17.31 -5.92 -3.31
C SER A 189 -18.06 -4.82 -4.06
N GLU A 190 -19.25 -5.12 -4.58
CA GLU A 190 -20.11 -4.14 -5.24
C GLU A 190 -20.59 -3.06 -4.25
N GLU A 191 -20.99 -3.45 -3.03
CA GLU A 191 -21.32 -2.51 -1.95
C GLU A 191 -20.14 -1.63 -1.56
N GLN A 192 -18.92 -2.19 -1.49
CA GLN A 192 -17.71 -1.40 -1.22
C GLN A 192 -17.41 -0.41 -2.35
N ALA A 193 -17.56 -0.81 -3.61
CA ALA A 193 -17.37 0.07 -4.76
C ALA A 193 -18.39 1.21 -4.75
N GLN A 194 -19.65 0.93 -4.41
CA GLN A 194 -20.69 1.95 -4.29
C GLN A 194 -20.39 2.96 -3.17
N LYS A 195 -19.97 2.48 -1.99
CA LYS A 195 -19.54 3.36 -0.89
C LYS A 195 -18.34 4.23 -1.28
N LEU A 196 -17.39 3.68 -2.02
CA LEU A 196 -16.23 4.42 -2.50
C LEU A 196 -16.65 5.53 -3.47
N ASP A 197 -17.60 5.24 -4.37
CA ASP A 197 -18.16 6.25 -5.29
C ASP A 197 -18.88 7.37 -4.53
N GLU A 198 -19.67 7.04 -3.51
CA GLU A 198 -20.32 8.04 -2.65
C GLU A 198 -19.30 8.96 -1.95
N VAL A 199 -18.23 8.38 -1.39
CA VAL A 199 -17.14 9.16 -0.76
C VAL A 199 -16.44 10.05 -1.79
N ASN A 200 -16.19 9.53 -2.99
CA ASN A 200 -15.56 10.31 -4.06
C ASN A 200 -16.44 11.49 -4.50
N GLN A 201 -17.76 11.28 -4.64
CA GLN A 201 -18.70 12.36 -4.93
C GLN A 201 -18.74 13.42 -3.81
N GLN A 202 -18.64 13.01 -2.54
CA GLN A 202 -18.54 13.94 -1.41
C GLN A 202 -17.23 14.75 -1.45
N LEU A 203 -16.10 14.11 -1.79
CA LEU A 203 -14.81 14.79 -1.94
C LEU A 203 -14.86 15.84 -3.06
N VAL A 204 -15.46 15.51 -4.21
CA VAL A 204 -15.63 16.47 -5.32
C VAL A 204 -16.47 17.68 -4.89
N LYS A 205 -17.57 17.45 -4.15
CA LYS A 205 -18.39 18.54 -3.60
C LYS A 205 -17.60 19.40 -2.60
N HIS A 206 -16.80 18.76 -1.75
CA HIS A 206 -15.96 19.46 -0.78
C HIS A 206 -14.85 20.28 -1.45
N ASP A 207 -14.21 19.76 -2.49
CA ASP A 207 -13.21 20.50 -3.29
C ASP A 207 -13.84 21.73 -3.96
N ALA A 208 -15.02 21.57 -4.56
CA ALA A 208 -15.76 22.69 -5.16
C ALA A 208 -16.09 23.78 -4.11
N SER A 209 -16.55 23.39 -2.92
CA SER A 209 -16.80 24.32 -1.82
C SER A 209 -15.52 24.97 -1.29
N SER A 210 -14.41 24.23 -1.24
CA SER A 210 -13.12 24.77 -0.81
C SER A 210 -12.61 25.83 -1.80
N ARG A 211 -12.76 25.57 -3.10
CA ARG A 211 -12.40 26.54 -4.16
C ARG A 211 -13.24 27.82 -4.09
N SER A 212 -14.54 27.72 -3.80
CA SER A 212 -15.39 28.92 -3.65
C SER A 212 -15.00 29.75 -2.43
N VAL A 213 -14.67 29.12 -1.30
CA VAL A 213 -14.15 29.80 -0.11
C VAL A 213 -12.82 30.51 -0.42
N LEU A 214 -11.91 29.85 -1.14
CA LEU A 214 -10.65 30.47 -1.56
C LEU A 214 -10.86 31.65 -2.52
N ALA A 215 -11.85 31.58 -3.41
CA ALA A 215 -12.20 32.70 -4.29
C ALA A 215 -12.70 33.90 -3.48
N LEU A 216 -13.60 33.68 -2.51
CA LEU A 216 -14.08 34.72 -1.60
C LEU A 216 -12.94 35.33 -0.76
N ALA A 217 -12.02 34.50 -0.26
CA ALA A 217 -10.86 34.98 0.47
C ALA A 217 -9.96 35.87 -0.40
N ARG A 218 -9.75 35.49 -1.68
CA ARG A 218 -9.00 36.28 -2.65
C ARG A 218 -9.67 37.63 -2.92
N GLU A 219 -10.99 37.66 -3.09
CA GLU A 219 -11.76 38.89 -3.27
C GLU A 219 -11.67 39.80 -2.05
N ALA A 220 -11.82 39.25 -0.84
CA ALA A 220 -11.70 40.00 0.42
C ALA A 220 -10.31 40.61 0.60
N LEU A 221 -9.25 39.85 0.30
CA LEU A 221 -7.88 40.37 0.31
C LEU A 221 -7.70 41.50 -0.71
N GLY A 222 -8.28 41.37 -1.90
CA GLY A 222 -8.30 42.43 -2.91
C GLY A 222 -8.97 43.70 -2.39
N ALA A 223 -10.12 43.58 -1.74
CA ALA A 223 -10.83 44.70 -1.14
C ALA A 223 -10.01 45.37 -0.02
N ILE A 224 -9.34 44.60 0.84
CA ILE A 224 -8.46 45.12 1.89
C ILE A 224 -7.32 45.94 1.29
N VAL A 225 -6.71 45.47 0.19
CA VAL A 225 -5.66 46.21 -0.52
C VAL A 225 -6.20 47.53 -1.07
N GLN A 226 -7.40 47.54 -1.65
CA GLN A 226 -8.03 48.77 -2.14
C GLN A 226 -8.33 49.76 -1.00
N VAL A 227 -8.84 49.28 0.14
CA VAL A 227 -9.09 50.12 1.32
C VAL A 227 -7.78 50.71 1.85
N LYS A 228 -6.71 49.92 1.89
CA LYS A 228 -5.37 50.41 2.26
C LYS A 228 -4.93 51.55 1.33
N GLU A 229 -5.08 51.38 0.02
CA GLU A 229 -4.69 52.39 -0.97
C GLU A 229 -5.48 53.69 -0.77
N LEU A 230 -6.79 53.59 -0.55
CA LEU A 230 -7.64 54.75 -0.25
C LEU A 230 -7.23 55.44 1.05
N LEU A 231 -6.89 54.69 2.10
CA LEU A 231 -6.40 55.29 3.35
C LEU A 231 -5.08 56.04 3.16
N VAL A 232 -4.16 55.48 2.36
CA VAL A 232 -2.91 56.16 1.99
C VAL A 232 -3.22 57.46 1.25
N GLN A 233 -4.11 57.43 0.26
CA GLN A 233 -4.51 58.61 -0.49
C GLN A 233 -5.13 59.69 0.41
N VAL A 234 -6.07 59.32 1.28
CA VAL A 234 -6.69 60.24 2.25
C VAL A 234 -5.64 60.83 3.19
N SER A 235 -4.68 60.03 3.66
CA SER A 235 -3.61 60.53 4.52
C SER A 235 -2.75 61.58 3.82
N GLN A 236 -2.45 61.37 2.53
CA GLN A 236 -1.69 62.31 1.73
C GLN A 236 -2.47 63.61 1.49
N ASP A 237 -3.77 63.52 1.23
CA ASP A 237 -4.64 64.68 1.05
C ASP A 237 -4.73 65.52 2.33
N VAL A 238 -4.84 64.89 3.50
CA VAL A 238 -4.82 65.57 4.81
C VAL A 238 -3.49 66.30 5.01
N ILE A 239 -2.35 65.67 4.72
CA ILE A 239 -1.03 66.31 4.80
C ILE A 239 -0.96 67.54 3.90
N ASN A 240 -1.43 67.42 2.65
CA ASN A 240 -1.44 68.51 1.68
C ASN A 240 -2.26 69.70 2.19
N VAL A 241 -3.46 69.46 2.73
CA VAL A 241 -4.31 70.51 3.32
C VAL A 241 -3.63 71.17 4.52
N GLN A 242 -2.98 70.40 5.39
CA GLN A 242 -2.32 70.92 6.58
C GLN A 242 -1.12 71.82 6.24
N VAL A 243 -0.36 71.50 5.18
CA VAL A 243 0.72 72.35 4.66
C VAL A 243 0.18 73.69 4.13
N VAL A 244 -0.93 73.66 3.38
CA VAL A 244 -1.57 74.89 2.89
C VAL A 244 -2.07 75.75 4.05
N PHE A 245 -2.70 75.14 5.06
CA PHE A 245 -3.21 75.86 6.22
C PHE A 245 -2.10 76.52 7.04
N ASN A 246 -1.01 75.79 7.30
CA ASN A 246 0.14 76.31 8.06
C ASN A 246 0.89 77.43 7.33
N SER A 247 0.98 77.38 6.01
CA SER A 247 1.68 78.41 5.22
C SER A 247 0.88 79.72 5.11
N MET A 248 -0.44 79.67 5.18
CA MET A 248 -1.32 80.83 4.98
C MET A 248 -1.63 81.62 6.27
N TRP A 249 -1.76 80.97 7.42
CA TRP A 249 -2.29 81.61 8.64
C TRP A 249 -1.27 81.88 9.75
N LEU A 250 -0.13 81.18 9.78
CA LEU A 250 0.81 81.26 10.92
C LEU A 250 1.99 82.23 10.75
N ARG A 251 2.18 82.86 9.57
CA ARG A 251 3.26 83.85 9.37
C ARG A 251 3.04 85.19 10.07
N SER A 252 1.83 85.54 10.50
CA SER A 252 1.50 86.92 10.95
C SER A 252 1.38 87.14 12.46
N LEU A 253 1.79 86.21 13.32
CA LEU A 253 1.49 86.26 14.77
C LEU A 253 2.70 86.46 15.70
N ASN A 254 3.91 86.75 15.18
CA ASN A 254 5.05 87.06 16.04
C ASN A 254 5.28 88.58 16.17
N PRO A 255 4.86 89.24 17.27
CA PRO A 255 4.90 90.69 17.43
C PRO A 255 6.31 91.27 17.52
N THR A 256 7.35 90.44 17.67
CA THR A 256 8.75 90.90 17.75
C THR A 256 9.49 90.82 16.42
N ASN A 257 8.87 90.31 15.34
CA ASN A 257 9.53 90.06 14.06
C ASN A 257 10.09 91.32 13.37
N GLU A 258 9.54 92.50 13.68
CA GLU A 258 9.94 93.79 13.09
C GLU A 258 10.80 94.65 14.03
N LEU A 259 11.07 94.19 15.26
CA LEU A 259 11.79 94.98 16.25
C LEU A 259 13.31 94.78 16.15
N PRO A 260 14.13 95.86 16.19
CA PRO A 260 15.59 95.75 16.20
C PRO A 260 16.08 95.16 17.52
N VAL A 261 17.34 94.71 17.53
CA VAL A 261 18.07 94.44 18.78
C VAL A 261 18.75 95.72 19.21
N ILE A 262 18.63 96.11 20.48
CA ILE A 262 19.20 97.36 21.00
C ILE A 262 20.38 97.02 21.89
N ILE A 263 21.57 97.52 21.57
CA ILE A 263 22.74 97.46 22.46
C ILE A 263 22.88 98.81 23.16
N GLU A 264 22.78 98.85 24.48
CA GLU A 264 23.09 100.00 25.31
C GLU A 264 24.57 99.96 25.69
N ASP A 265 25.32 100.99 25.28
CA ASP A 265 26.74 101.10 25.57
C ASP A 265 27.01 101.56 27.03
N VAL A 266 28.27 101.53 27.44
CA VAL A 266 28.70 101.88 28.81
C VAL A 266 28.44 103.35 29.16
N LEU A 267 28.21 104.20 28.15
CA LEU A 267 27.87 105.62 28.29
C LEU A 267 26.35 105.85 28.20
N GLY A 268 25.54 104.78 28.18
CA GLY A 268 24.08 104.83 28.11
C GLY A 268 23.51 105.15 26.72
N ARG A 269 24.29 104.99 25.65
CA ARG A 269 23.81 105.25 24.27
C ARG A 269 23.37 103.97 23.58
N HIS A 270 22.33 104.07 22.78
CA HIS A 270 21.74 102.95 22.09
C HIS A 270 22.32 102.76 20.69
N VAL A 271 22.69 101.52 20.37
CA VAL A 271 23.16 101.05 19.08
C VAL A 271 22.15 100.01 18.56
N PRO A 272 21.27 100.40 17.62
CA PRO A 272 20.28 99.48 17.08
C PRO A 272 20.89 98.58 15.99
N ILE A 273 20.66 97.27 16.11
CA ILE A 273 20.93 96.27 15.08
C ILE A 273 19.62 96.00 14.31
N PRO A 274 19.58 96.24 12.99
CA PRO A 274 18.39 95.98 12.18
C PRO A 274 17.93 94.51 12.26
N PRO A 275 16.61 94.23 12.28
CA PRO A 275 16.09 92.87 12.40
C PRO A 275 16.50 91.96 11.23
N GLN A 276 16.80 92.54 10.06
CA GLN A 276 17.28 91.81 8.88
C GLN A 276 18.72 91.30 9.03
N TRP A 277 19.48 91.83 9.99
CA TRP A 277 20.88 91.46 10.22
C TRP A 277 21.01 90.40 11.30
N VAL A 278 20.02 90.21 12.17
CA VAL A 278 20.09 89.29 13.33
C VAL A 278 20.47 87.86 12.93
N ASP A 279 19.95 87.39 11.79
CA ASP A 279 20.17 86.02 11.32
C ASP A 279 21.53 85.83 10.60
N SER A 280 22.18 86.92 10.15
CA SER A 280 23.41 86.90 9.36
C SER A 280 24.62 87.59 10.01
N LEU A 281 24.41 88.30 11.12
CA LEU A 281 25.45 89.02 11.85
C LEU A 281 26.37 88.04 12.58
N ASP A 282 27.67 88.20 12.40
CA ASP A 282 28.71 87.47 13.10
C ASP A 282 29.37 88.33 14.20
N TRP A 283 30.14 87.68 15.07
CA TRP A 283 30.83 88.33 16.17
C TRP A 283 31.85 89.38 15.72
N GLU A 284 32.54 89.14 14.60
CA GLU A 284 33.57 90.06 14.10
C GLU A 284 32.98 91.33 13.47
N THR A 285 31.83 91.24 12.80
CA THR A 285 31.10 92.42 12.32
C THR A 285 30.56 93.23 13.48
N LEU A 286 29.99 92.57 14.50
CA LEU A 286 29.52 93.24 15.71
C LEU A 286 30.68 93.96 16.44
N TYR A 287 31.83 93.29 16.57
CA TYR A 287 33.03 93.88 17.15
C TYR A 287 33.49 95.13 16.39
N THR A 288 33.55 95.05 15.06
CA THR A 288 33.93 96.18 14.20
C THR A 288 32.97 97.35 14.35
N LEU A 289 31.66 97.08 14.44
CA LEU A 289 30.63 98.07 14.67
C LEU A 289 30.83 98.80 16.00
N LEU A 290 31.11 98.06 17.08
CA LEU A 290 31.40 98.65 18.40
C LEU A 290 32.70 99.46 18.41
N CYS A 291 33.76 98.98 17.76
CA CYS A 291 35.03 99.71 17.63
C CYS A 291 34.85 101.06 16.91
N CYS A 292 34.07 101.06 15.82
CA CYS A 292 33.70 102.28 15.10
C CYS A 292 32.85 103.22 15.97
N HIS A 293 31.88 102.69 16.72
CA HIS A 293 31.00 103.46 17.60
C HIS A 293 31.75 104.21 18.70
N PHE A 294 32.79 103.59 19.27
CA PHE A 294 33.62 104.20 20.31
C PHE A 294 34.79 105.05 19.80
N LYS A 295 34.98 105.19 18.48
CA LYS A 295 36.13 105.94 17.93
C LYS A 295 36.12 107.40 18.39
N GLY A 296 37.21 107.84 19.03
CA GLY A 296 37.36 109.22 19.54
C GLY A 296 36.63 109.48 20.88
N GLN A 297 36.20 108.43 21.58
CA GLN A 297 35.45 108.55 22.84
C GLN A 297 36.13 107.79 23.97
N ASN A 298 35.71 108.06 25.20
CA ASN A 298 36.19 107.36 26.39
C ASN A 298 35.85 105.86 26.31
N GLY A 299 36.82 105.01 26.65
CA GLY A 299 36.68 103.55 26.57
C GLY A 299 37.01 102.94 25.21
N HIS A 300 37.35 103.73 24.18
CA HIS A 300 37.76 103.19 22.86
C HIS A 300 38.87 102.15 22.95
N GLU A 301 39.90 102.43 23.75
CA GLU A 301 41.03 101.52 23.94
C GLU A 301 40.61 100.19 24.58
N MET A 302 39.65 100.23 25.52
CA MET A 302 39.12 99.03 26.17
C MET A 302 38.27 98.19 25.21
N VAL A 303 37.46 98.83 24.36
CA VAL A 303 36.71 98.13 23.31
C VAL A 303 37.66 97.46 22.32
N MET A 304 38.72 98.16 21.89
CA MET A 304 39.76 97.61 21.02
C MET A 304 40.53 96.43 21.64
N LYS A 305 40.65 96.39 22.97
CA LYS A 305 41.26 95.28 23.71
C LYS A 305 40.25 94.18 24.08
N ARG A 306 38.98 94.27 23.64
CA ARG A 306 37.87 93.37 24.02
C ARG A 306 37.67 93.26 25.55
N GLN A 307 37.98 94.33 26.28
CA GLN A 307 37.82 94.43 27.74
C GLN A 307 36.41 94.91 28.12
N TYR A 308 35.40 94.20 27.63
CA TYR A 308 33.99 94.47 27.93
C TYR A 308 33.17 93.17 28.00
N ALA A 309 32.00 93.24 28.62
CA ALA A 309 30.97 92.23 28.61
C ALA A 309 29.73 92.77 27.89
N LEU A 310 28.99 91.88 27.23
CA LEU A 310 27.65 92.14 26.72
C LEU A 310 26.69 91.24 27.49
N GLU A 311 25.66 91.81 28.08
CA GLU A 311 24.71 91.14 28.96
C GLU A 311 23.29 91.34 28.45
N GLU A 312 22.46 90.29 28.43
CA GLU A 312 21.05 90.42 28.09
C GLU A 312 20.29 91.13 29.23
N SER A 313 19.63 92.25 28.93
CA SER A 313 19.04 93.13 29.94
C SER A 313 17.93 92.49 30.78
N THR A 314 17.25 91.44 30.29
CA THR A 314 16.15 90.78 31.00
C THR A 314 16.62 89.60 31.83
N SER A 315 17.58 88.82 31.32
CA SER A 315 18.06 87.60 31.98
C SER A 315 19.28 87.84 32.87
N GLY A 316 19.97 88.96 32.68
CA GLY A 316 21.22 89.30 33.35
C GLY A 316 22.37 88.35 33.00
N ARG A 317 22.30 87.70 31.84
CA ARG A 317 23.30 86.72 31.40
C ARG A 317 24.25 87.33 30.39
N ASP A 318 25.54 87.15 30.62
CA ASP A 318 26.58 87.44 29.63
C ASP A 318 26.34 86.62 28.36
N LEU A 319 26.46 87.26 27.20
CA LEU A 319 26.42 86.57 25.92
C LEU A 319 27.68 85.68 25.79
N ASP A 320 27.46 84.41 25.45
CA ASP A 320 28.53 83.43 25.25
C ASP A 320 29.21 83.63 23.89
N PRO A 321 30.49 84.08 23.84
CA PRO A 321 31.20 84.31 22.59
C PRO A 321 31.51 83.01 21.82
N ASN A 322 31.37 81.84 22.45
CA ASN A 322 31.62 80.55 21.80
C ASN A 322 30.42 80.06 20.96
N ARG A 323 29.26 80.71 21.08
CA ARG A 323 28.07 80.37 20.30
C ARG A 323 27.93 81.33 19.11
N PRO A 324 27.45 80.88 17.94
CA PRO A 324 27.13 81.78 16.85
C PRO A 324 26.17 82.89 17.31
N LEU A 325 26.47 84.14 16.94
CA LEU A 325 25.77 85.32 17.44
C LEU A 325 24.24 85.28 17.18
N HIS A 326 23.80 84.73 16.06
CA HIS A 326 22.37 84.56 15.73
C HIS A 326 21.61 83.61 16.68
N PHE A 327 22.29 82.80 17.49
CA PHE A 327 21.66 82.04 18.58
C PHE A 327 21.59 82.82 19.89
N CYS A 328 22.40 83.87 20.04
CA CYS A 328 22.47 84.73 21.22
C CYS A 328 21.60 85.98 21.08
N LEU A 329 21.31 86.42 19.85
CA LEU A 329 20.46 87.57 19.54
C LEU A 329 19.08 87.12 19.05
N ARG A 330 18.04 87.84 19.47
CA ARG A 330 16.67 87.71 18.95
C ARG A 330 16.07 89.08 18.75
N ARG A 331 15.25 89.21 17.72
CA ARG A 331 14.55 90.46 17.37
C ARG A 331 13.77 91.01 18.59
N GLY A 332 13.94 92.30 18.88
CA GLY A 332 13.37 92.97 20.06
C GLY A 332 14.16 92.84 21.37
N MET A 333 15.33 92.17 21.38
CA MET A 333 16.16 92.09 22.58
C MET A 333 16.87 93.40 22.92
N LYS A 334 17.13 93.60 24.22
CA LYS A 334 18.01 94.67 24.74
C LYS A 334 19.25 94.04 25.39
N ILE A 335 20.42 94.55 25.03
CA ILE A 335 21.72 94.10 25.50
C ILE A 335 22.44 95.28 26.14
N ASN A 336 23.00 95.09 27.33
CA ASN A 336 23.75 96.10 28.05
C ASN A 336 25.25 95.79 27.93
N MET A 337 26.06 96.82 27.72
CA MET A 337 27.51 96.71 27.63
C MET A 337 28.16 97.26 28.90
N ALA A 338 29.10 96.51 29.48
CA ALA A 338 29.87 96.91 30.66
C ALA A 338 31.38 96.76 30.39
N MET A 339 32.20 97.73 30.79
CA MET A 339 33.67 97.58 30.70
C MET A 339 34.19 96.67 31.82
N ARG A 340 35.18 95.85 31.49
CA ARG A 340 35.88 94.99 32.47
C ARG A 340 37.20 95.63 32.87
N PHE A 341 37.34 95.98 34.15
CA PHE A 341 38.59 96.44 34.73
C PHE A 341 39.25 95.27 35.47
N GLN A 342 40.53 95.02 35.21
CA GLN A 342 41.32 94.04 35.95
C GLN A 342 42.06 94.78 37.06
N THR A 343 41.77 94.45 38.32
CA THR A 343 42.48 94.99 39.48
C THR A 343 43.30 93.88 40.12
N THR A 344 44.62 94.03 40.18
CA THR A 344 45.55 93.01 40.70
C THR A 344 45.77 93.08 42.21
N GLU A 345 45.27 94.11 42.91
CA GLU A 345 45.35 94.27 44.37
C GLU A 345 44.06 94.96 44.89
N PRO A 346 43.53 94.61 46.09
CA PRO A 346 42.38 95.30 46.64
C PRO A 346 42.77 96.73 47.05
N LEU A 347 42.38 97.72 46.25
CA LEU A 347 42.54 99.14 46.56
C LEU A 347 41.60 99.49 47.72
N SER A 348 42.13 99.51 48.95
CA SER A 348 41.50 100.26 50.04
C SER A 348 41.70 101.75 49.73
N ASP A 349 40.60 102.46 49.54
CA ASP A 349 40.49 103.92 49.66
C ASP A 349 41.24 104.78 48.61
N ALA A 350 41.41 104.32 47.37
CA ALA A 350 41.96 105.14 46.27
C ALA A 350 41.06 105.23 45.03
N CYS A 351 41.08 106.37 44.34
CA CYS A 351 40.36 106.59 43.08
C CYS A 351 40.83 105.61 41.98
N PRO A 352 39.94 104.83 41.34
CA PRO A 352 40.34 103.81 40.35
C PRO A 352 40.92 104.39 39.04
N SER A 353 40.77 105.70 38.80
CA SER A 353 41.24 106.34 37.56
C SER A 353 42.60 107.03 37.72
N CYS A 354 42.88 107.65 38.87
CA CYS A 354 44.13 108.39 39.11
C CYS A 354 44.92 107.92 40.34
N MET A 355 44.45 106.89 41.05
CA MET A 355 45.06 106.31 42.24
C MET A 355 45.28 107.30 43.40
N THR A 356 44.59 108.45 43.39
CA THR A 356 44.64 109.40 44.52
C THR A 356 43.84 108.83 45.69
N GLU A 357 44.44 108.79 46.88
CA GLU A 357 43.76 108.36 48.12
C GLU A 357 42.60 109.29 48.46
N ILE A 358 41.43 108.70 48.73
CA ILE A 358 40.20 109.40 49.09
C ILE A 358 39.81 108.94 50.50
N ASP A 359 40.03 109.81 51.49
CA ASP A 359 39.58 109.61 52.86
C ASP A 359 38.09 110.02 52.97
N ALA A 360 37.19 109.09 52.66
CA ALA A 360 35.74 109.31 52.72
C ALA A 360 35.04 108.24 53.60
N PRO A 361 34.08 108.63 54.45
CA PRO A 361 33.31 107.70 55.29
C PRO A 361 32.45 106.74 54.44
N GLU A 362 32.28 105.52 54.93
CA GLU A 362 31.56 104.43 54.26
C GLU A 362 30.14 104.84 53.83
N GLY A 363 29.76 104.52 52.58
CA GLY A 363 28.41 104.75 52.03
C GLY A 363 28.14 106.14 51.42
N VAL A 364 29.16 107.00 51.25
CA VAL A 364 29.01 108.31 50.60
C VAL A 364 29.75 108.37 49.26
N THR A 365 29.03 108.71 48.19
CA THR A 365 29.63 108.95 46.87
C THR A 365 30.42 110.26 46.90
N THR A 366 31.74 110.19 46.80
CA THR A 366 32.60 111.37 46.73
C THR A 366 33.25 111.52 45.36
N HIS A 367 33.24 112.74 44.83
CA HIS A 367 33.99 113.08 43.63
C HIS A 367 35.49 113.12 43.93
N CYS A 368 36.30 112.58 43.04
CA CYS A 368 37.75 112.68 43.14
C CYS A 368 38.18 114.17 43.21
N PRO A 369 39.03 114.57 44.18
CA PRO A 369 39.44 115.98 44.35
C PRO A 369 40.22 116.54 43.14
N ILE A 370 40.77 115.68 42.29
CA ILE A 370 41.37 116.08 41.01
C ILE A 370 40.26 116.38 40.00
N VAL A 371 40.03 117.68 39.75
CA VAL A 371 39.00 118.20 38.82
C VAL A 371 39.12 117.62 37.40
N ALA A 372 40.33 117.28 36.95
CA ALA A 372 40.58 116.69 35.64
C ALA A 372 40.24 115.18 35.54
N CYS A 373 40.05 114.49 36.67
CA CYS A 373 39.86 113.04 36.71
C CYS A 373 38.39 112.61 36.51
N GLY A 374 37.43 113.47 36.86
CA GLY A 374 36.00 113.31 36.52
C GLY A 374 35.29 112.05 37.03
N SER A 375 35.93 111.21 37.82
CA SER A 375 35.38 109.93 38.30
C SER A 375 34.87 110.05 39.74
N ALA A 376 33.67 109.51 39.97
CA ALA A 376 33.07 109.38 41.30
C ALA A 376 33.36 107.98 41.83
N GLY A 377 34.03 107.88 42.97
CA GLY A 377 34.26 106.62 43.66
C GLY A 377 33.22 106.46 44.76
N ASN A 378 32.65 105.26 44.89
CA ASN A 378 31.75 104.92 45.98
C ASN A 378 32.32 103.69 46.71
N LYS A 379 32.41 103.74 48.03
CA LYS A 379 32.89 102.62 48.85
C LYS A 379 31.74 101.62 49.01
N PRO A 380 31.83 100.40 48.44
CA PRO A 380 30.80 99.38 48.66
C PRO A 380 30.81 98.94 50.14
N LEU A 381 29.62 98.59 50.65
CA LEU A 381 29.41 98.05 52.00
C LEU A 381 30.23 96.79 52.28
#